data_AF-A0A6P1TGJ9-F1
#
_entry.id   AF-A0A6P1TGJ9-F1
#
_cell.length_a   1.000
_cell.length_b   1.000
_cell.length_c   1.000
_cell.angle_alpha   90.00
_cell.angle_beta   90.00
_cell.angle_gamma   90.00
#
_symmetry.space_group_name_H-M   'P 1'
#
loop_
_entity.id
_entity.type
_entity.pdbx_description
1 polymer ?
#
loop_
_entity_poly.entity_id
_entity_poly.type
_entity_poly.pdbx_seq_one_letter_code
_entity_poly.pdbx_strand_id
1 'polypeptide(L)'
;MIWLKGVLVAIDQLGNALAGGNPDASISARTGYFARVKETPFRPWWRLMERIIDFTFRPIDGPDHCYNAYLGDKDEEHREGSDLMRGLLGIIIILTCLPLSLLTRIYALFFRTGRA
;
A
#
# COMPACT_ATOMS: atom_id res chain seq x y z
N MET A 1 16.59 3.04 -13.84
CA MET A 1 15.54 3.58 -12.94
C MET A 1 15.54 2.87 -11.59
N ILE A 2 16.69 2.74 -10.92
CA ILE A 2 16.81 1.99 -9.65
C ILE A 2 16.61 2.91 -8.44
N TRP A 3 17.18 4.13 -8.51
CA TRP A 3 17.18 5.07 -7.38
C TRP A 3 15.81 5.64 -7.03
N LEU A 4 15.06 6.15 -8.01
CA LEU A 4 13.73 6.73 -7.75
C LEU A 4 12.77 5.70 -7.15
N LYS A 5 12.77 4.47 -7.70
CA LYS A 5 11.97 3.37 -7.14
C LYS A 5 12.39 3.07 -5.70
N GLY A 6 13.70 3.01 -5.43
CA GLY A 6 14.23 2.79 -4.07
C GLY A 6 13.80 3.88 -3.09
N VAL A 7 13.82 5.15 -3.50
CA VAL A 7 13.35 6.26 -2.66
C VAL A 7 11.86 6.13 -2.34
N LEU A 8 11.03 5.79 -3.33
CA LEU A 8 9.59 5.60 -3.10
C LEU A 8 9.30 4.42 -2.15
N VAL A 9 10.03 3.31 -2.30
CA VAL A 9 9.93 2.16 -1.39
C VAL A 9 10.33 2.55 0.03
N ALA A 10 11.44 3.28 0.19
CA ALA A 10 11.90 3.73 1.51
C ALA A 10 10.91 4.68 2.19
N ILE A 11 10.24 5.56 1.42
CA ILE A 11 9.18 6.44 1.96
C ILE A 11 7.98 5.62 2.44
N ASP A 12 7.58 4.61 1.67
CA ASP A 12 6.48 3.72 2.04
C ASP A 12 6.80 2.90 3.31
N GLN A 13 8.00 2.31 3.37
CA GLN A 13 8.54 1.63 4.55
C GLN A 13 8.62 2.55 5.77
N LEU A 14 9.05 3.81 5.60
CA LEU A 14 9.04 4.81 6.67
C LEU A 14 7.62 5.04 7.21
N GLY A 15 6.64 5.22 6.31
CA GLY A 15 5.25 5.35 6.71
C GLY A 15 4.73 4.13 7.48
N ASN A 16 5.12 2.93 7.05
CA ASN A 16 4.77 1.69 7.74
C ASN A 16 5.36 1.63 9.16
N ALA A 17 6.66 1.96 9.29
CA ALA A 17 7.38 1.97 10.56
C ALA A 17 6.78 2.99 11.54
N LEU A 18 6.48 4.22 11.08
CA LEU A 18 5.83 5.26 11.87
C LEU A 18 4.45 4.80 12.39
N ALA A 19 3.76 3.96 11.62
CA ALA A 19 2.48 3.38 12.00
C ALA A 19 2.61 1.99 12.68
N GLY A 20 3.74 1.74 13.35
CA GLY A 20 3.97 0.54 14.17
C GLY A 20 4.12 -0.77 13.40
N GLY A 21 4.43 -0.71 12.10
CA GLY A 21 4.73 -1.85 11.24
C GLY A 21 6.19 -2.30 11.32
N ASN A 22 6.53 -3.33 10.54
CA ASN A 22 7.91 -3.73 10.31
C ASN A 22 8.58 -2.71 9.35
N PRO A 23 9.73 -2.10 9.71
CA PRO A 23 10.42 -1.14 8.85
C PRO A 23 10.90 -1.72 7.51
N ASP A 24 11.06 -3.04 7.39
CA ASP A 24 11.47 -3.67 6.15
C ASP A 24 10.28 -3.99 5.23
N ALA A 25 9.04 -3.92 5.75
CA ALA A 25 7.82 -4.15 4.99
C ALA A 25 7.15 -2.85 4.52
N SER A 26 6.59 -2.89 3.32
CA SER A 26 5.73 -1.82 2.79
C SER A 26 4.37 -1.74 3.51
N ILE A 27 3.73 -0.56 3.47
CA ILE A 27 2.33 -0.37 3.87
C ILE A 27 1.44 -1.29 3.04
N SER A 28 1.68 -1.37 1.73
CA SER A 28 0.92 -2.21 0.81
C SER A 28 1.03 -3.70 1.17
N ALA A 29 2.24 -4.22 1.43
CA ALA A 29 2.44 -5.61 1.83
C ALA A 29 1.76 -5.93 3.17
N ARG A 30 1.96 -5.08 4.19
CA ARG A 30 1.28 -5.22 5.48
C ARG A 30 -0.24 -5.25 5.31
N THR A 31 -0.78 -4.36 4.49
CA THR A 31 -2.22 -4.26 4.23
C THR A 31 -2.75 -5.50 3.54
N GLY A 32 -2.05 -5.98 2.50
CA GLY A 32 -2.42 -7.21 1.78
C GLY A 32 -2.40 -8.45 2.69
N TYR A 33 -1.39 -8.55 3.57
CA TYR A 33 -1.28 -9.65 4.52
C TYR A 33 -2.47 -9.72 5.48
N PHE A 34 -2.82 -8.62 6.15
CA PHE A 34 -3.94 -8.62 7.11
C PHE A 34 -5.33 -8.63 6.44
N ALA A 35 -5.44 -8.14 5.20
CA ALA A 35 -6.70 -8.19 4.46
C ALA A 35 -7.06 -9.60 3.95
N ARG A 36 -6.05 -10.41 3.60
CA ARG A 36 -6.24 -11.69 2.88
C ARG A 36 -5.66 -12.94 3.54
N VAL A 37 -4.62 -12.82 4.35
CA VAL A 37 -3.86 -13.99 4.84
C VAL A 37 -4.08 -14.20 6.33
N LYS A 38 -3.70 -13.22 7.16
CA LYS A 38 -3.83 -13.34 8.62
C LYS A 38 -5.26 -13.11 9.05
N GLU A 39 -5.81 -14.00 9.87
CA GLU A 39 -7.07 -13.75 10.55
C GLU A 39 -6.87 -12.74 11.69
N THR A 40 -7.66 -11.66 11.68
CA THR A 40 -7.70 -10.60 12.69
C THR A 40 -9.13 -10.08 12.81
N PRO A 41 -9.60 -9.69 14.02
CA PRO A 41 -10.90 -9.03 14.20
C PRO A 41 -11.03 -7.74 13.37
N PHE A 42 -9.92 -7.09 13.01
CA PHE A 42 -9.92 -5.86 12.21
C PHE A 42 -9.85 -6.11 10.70
N ARG A 43 -9.98 -7.35 10.23
CA ARG A 43 -9.96 -7.69 8.79
C ARG A 43 -10.86 -6.79 7.93
N PRO A 44 -12.08 -6.38 8.34
CA PRO A 44 -12.88 -5.44 7.57
C PRO A 44 -12.21 -4.09 7.35
N TRP A 45 -11.50 -3.58 8.36
CA TRP A 45 -10.72 -2.34 8.27
C TRP A 45 -9.54 -2.50 7.30
N TRP A 46 -8.80 -3.62 7.40
CA TRP A 46 -7.70 -3.93 6.49
C TRP A 46 -8.16 -4.05 5.03
N ARG A 47 -9.32 -4.69 4.78
CA ARG A 47 -9.93 -4.77 3.45
C ARG A 47 -10.37 -3.41 2.92
N LEU A 48 -10.80 -2.48 3.79
CA LEU A 48 -11.11 -1.12 3.38
C LEU A 48 -9.84 -0.39 2.94
N MET A 49 -8.77 -0.47 3.73
CA MET A 49 -7.47 0.13 3.39
C MET A 49 -6.92 -0.45 2.09
N GLU A 50 -6.97 -1.77 1.92
CA GLU A 50 -6.58 -2.47 0.70
C GLU A 50 -7.32 -1.90 -0.52
N ARG A 51 -8.66 -1.76 -0.44
CA ARG A 51 -9.44 -1.20 -1.55
C ARG A 51 -9.03 0.22 -1.92
N ILE A 52 -8.69 1.05 -0.94
CA ILE A 52 -8.26 2.44 -1.17
C ILE A 52 -6.91 2.47 -1.90
N ILE A 53 -5.96 1.67 -1.42
CA ILE A 53 -4.61 1.58 -2.01
C ILE A 53 -4.70 0.96 -3.41
N ASP A 54 -5.40 -0.17 -3.55
CA ASP A 54 -5.57 -0.85 -4.83
C ASP A 54 -6.27 0.07 -5.85
N PHE A 55 -7.29 0.84 -5.45
CA PHE A 55 -7.93 1.82 -6.34
C PHE A 55 -6.99 2.94 -6.78
N THR A 56 -6.07 3.36 -5.91
CA THR A 56 -5.06 4.38 -6.19
C THR A 56 -4.08 3.89 -7.25
N PHE A 57 -3.58 2.66 -7.11
CA PHE A 57 -2.53 2.12 -7.97
C PHE A 57 -3.03 1.29 -9.17
N ARG A 58 -4.32 0.95 -9.23
CA ARG A 58 -4.91 0.16 -10.32
C ARG A 58 -4.57 0.63 -11.74
N PRO A 59 -4.52 1.95 -12.06
CA PRO A 59 -4.20 2.39 -13.42
C PRO A 59 -2.78 2.01 -13.87
N ILE A 60 -1.85 1.87 -12.93
CA ILE A 60 -0.42 1.60 -13.20
C ILE A 60 -0.04 0.14 -12.92
N ASP A 61 -0.51 -0.44 -11.82
CA ASP A 61 -0.06 -1.76 -11.34
C ASP A 61 -1.05 -2.88 -11.64
N GLY A 62 -2.28 -2.54 -12.04
CA GLY A 62 -3.36 -3.52 -12.25
C GLY A 62 -4.07 -3.90 -10.94
N PRO A 63 -4.83 -5.01 -10.94
CA PRO A 63 -5.57 -5.45 -9.75
C PRO A 63 -4.62 -5.97 -8.65
N ASP A 64 -5.13 -6.00 -7.41
CA ASP A 64 -4.51 -6.67 -6.27
C ASP A 64 -3.11 -6.15 -5.88
N HIS A 65 -2.88 -4.84 -6.00
CA HIS A 65 -1.60 -4.20 -5.68
C HIS A 65 -1.07 -4.59 -4.29
N CYS A 66 -1.89 -4.47 -3.24
CA CYS A 66 -1.47 -4.79 -1.87
C CYS A 66 -1.13 -6.27 -1.70
N TYR A 67 -1.92 -7.16 -2.28
CA TYR A 67 -1.69 -8.59 -2.18
C TYR A 67 -0.44 -9.02 -2.96
N ASN A 68 -0.23 -8.45 -4.14
CA ASN A 68 0.99 -8.69 -4.91
C ASN A 68 2.23 -8.15 -4.19
N ALA A 69 2.12 -7.00 -3.50
CA ALA A 69 3.18 -6.49 -2.65
C ALA A 69 3.50 -7.46 -1.50
N TYR A 70 2.48 -8.01 -0.83
CA TYR A 70 2.66 -9.04 0.18
C TYR A 70 3.37 -10.29 -0.38
N LEU A 71 2.96 -10.78 -1.56
CA LEU A 71 3.61 -11.94 -2.17
C LEU A 71 5.08 -11.68 -2.52
N GLY A 72 5.44 -10.43 -2.83
CA GLY A 72 6.82 -10.00 -3.04
C GLY A 72 7.66 -9.96 -1.76
N ASP A 73 7.03 -9.63 -0.63
CA ASP A 73 7.67 -9.48 0.69
C ASP A 73 7.27 -10.63 1.66
N LYS A 74 6.96 -11.82 1.14
CA LYS A 74 6.32 -12.91 1.92
C LYS A 74 7.14 -13.40 3.13
N ASP A 75 8.45 -13.19 3.11
CA ASP A 75 9.39 -13.64 4.12
C ASP A 75 9.56 -12.59 5.24
N GLU A 76 8.97 -11.40 5.07
CA GLU A 76 8.96 -10.34 6.08
C GLU A 76 7.87 -10.56 7.15
N GLU A 77 8.18 -10.18 8.38
CA GLU A 77 7.18 -10.14 9.44
C GLU A 77 6.22 -8.97 9.24
N HIS A 78 4.91 -9.21 9.39
CA HIS A 78 3.91 -8.15 9.39
C HIS A 78 3.28 -8.00 10.77
N ARG A 79 3.35 -6.77 11.31
CA ARG A 79 2.85 -6.43 12.65
C ARG A 79 1.57 -5.62 12.52
N GLU A 80 0.55 -5.93 13.31
CA GLU A 80 -0.72 -5.22 13.23
C GLU A 80 -0.65 -3.80 13.83
N GLY A 81 0.24 -3.61 14.82
CA GLY A 81 0.34 -2.36 15.59
C GLY A 81 -0.77 -2.24 16.63
N SER A 82 -0.69 -1.19 17.48
CA SER A 82 -1.79 -0.84 18.40
C SER A 82 -2.93 -0.15 17.67
N ASP A 83 -4.09 -0.03 18.31
CA ASP A 83 -5.26 0.65 17.73
C ASP A 83 -4.95 2.10 17.32
N LEU A 84 -4.15 2.81 18.12
CA LEU A 84 -3.66 4.16 17.80
C LEU A 84 -2.80 4.15 16.52
N MET A 85 -1.88 3.20 16.41
CA MET A 85 -1.00 3.06 15.24
C MET A 85 -1.78 2.67 13.98
N ARG A 86 -2.81 1.85 14.11
CA ARG A 86 -3.73 1.52 13.01
C ARG A 86 -4.54 2.75 12.57
N GLY A 87 -4.98 3.58 13.52
CA GLY A 87 -5.57 4.88 13.22
C GLY A 87 -4.62 5.80 12.45
N LEU A 88 -3.37 5.91 12.89
CA LEU A 88 -2.31 6.67 12.21
C LEU A 88 -2.05 6.13 10.80
N LEU A 89 -1.98 4.79 10.64
CA LEU A 89 -1.84 4.15 9.33
C LEU A 89 -2.95 4.58 8.38
N GLY A 90 -4.20 4.57 8.84
CA GLY A 90 -5.35 5.01 8.05
C GLY A 90 -5.25 6.47 7.59
N ILE A 91 -4.78 7.36 8.48
CA ILE A 91 -4.55 8.78 8.13
C ILE A 91 -3.47 8.89 7.05
N ILE A 92 -2.34 8.19 7.21
CA ILE A 92 -1.25 8.18 6.22
C ILE A 92 -1.78 7.69 4.87
N ILE A 93 -2.50 6.57 4.84
CA ILE A 93 -3.08 6.00 3.62
C ILE A 93 -4.00 7.01 2.94
N ILE A 94 -4.95 7.60 3.67
CA ILE A 94 -5.91 8.53 3.06
C ILE A 94 -5.21 9.78 2.52
N LEU A 95 -4.34 10.40 3.30
CA LEU A 95 -3.64 11.63 2.91
C LEU A 95 -2.70 11.42 1.71
N THR A 96 -2.10 10.23 1.59
CA THR A 96 -1.20 9.91 0.48
C THR A 96 -1.96 9.41 -0.75
N CYS A 97 -2.93 8.52 -0.58
CA CYS A 97 -3.68 7.93 -1.67
C CYS A 97 -4.58 8.95 -2.39
N LEU A 98 -5.14 9.94 -1.69
CA LEU A 98 -5.97 10.97 -2.33
C LEU A 98 -5.24 11.71 -3.47
N PRO A 99 -4.09 12.39 -3.25
CA PRO A 99 -3.35 13.05 -4.32
C PRO A 99 -2.75 12.03 -5.31
N LEU A 100 -2.24 10.89 -4.84
CA LEU A 100 -1.68 9.86 -5.73
C LEU A 100 -2.74 9.31 -6.69
N SER A 101 -4.00 9.18 -6.27
CA SER A 101 -5.07 8.65 -7.10
C SER A 101 -5.35 9.54 -8.32
N LEU A 102 -5.18 10.85 -8.18
CA LEU A 102 -5.27 11.79 -9.30
C LEU A 102 -4.05 11.65 -10.20
N LEU A 103 -2.85 11.59 -9.61
CA LEU A 103 -1.60 11.48 -10.36
C LEU A 103 -1.52 10.18 -11.19
N THR A 104 -1.91 9.03 -10.63
CA THR A 104 -1.90 7.75 -11.36
C THR A 104 -2.89 7.73 -12.51
N ARG A 105 -4.03 8.41 -12.38
CA ARG A 105 -5.02 8.57 -13.46
C ARG A 105 -4.51 9.49 -14.56
N ILE A 106 -3.95 10.64 -14.21
CA ILE A 106 -3.33 11.57 -15.17
C ILE A 106 -2.22 10.84 -15.93
N TYR A 107 -1.32 10.17 -15.21
CA TYR A 107 -0.26 9.37 -15.82
C TYR A 107 -0.82 8.31 -16.77
N ALA A 108 -1.83 7.55 -16.36
CA ALA A 108 -2.45 6.55 -17.22
C ALA A 108 -3.08 7.16 -18.48
N LEU A 109 -3.68 8.35 -18.42
CA LEU A 109 -4.24 9.02 -19.60
C LEU A 109 -3.17 9.36 -20.65
N PHE A 110 -1.99 9.83 -20.21
CA PHE A 110 -0.91 10.22 -21.13
C PHE A 110 -0.06 9.05 -21.63
N PHE A 111 0.18 8.04 -20.79
CA PHE A 111 1.14 6.97 -21.10
C PHE A 111 0.48 5.64 -21.48
N ARG A 112 -0.83 5.46 -21.22
CA ARG A 112 -1.58 4.25 -21.65
C ARG A 112 -2.21 4.41 -23.03
N THR A 113 -2.41 5.65 -23.51
CA THR A 113 -2.90 5.96 -24.87
C THR A 113 -1.90 5.68 -26.00
N GLY A 114 -0.64 5.33 -25.67
CA GLY A 114 0.39 4.95 -26.66
C GLY A 114 0.56 3.44 -26.89
N ARG A 115 -0.33 2.59 -26.35
CA ARG A 115 -0.29 1.13 -26.50
C ARG A 115 -1.66 0.52 -26.82
N ALA A 116 -2.41 1.14 -27.73
CA ALA A 116 -3.59 0.56 -28.35
C ALA A 116 -3.31 0.26 -29.82
#